data_AF-A0A8X6MF61-F1
#
_entry.id   AF-A0A8X6MF61-F1
#
_cell.length_a   1.000
_cell.length_b   1.000
_cell.length_c   1.000
_cell.angle_alpha   90.00
_cell.angle_beta   90.00
_cell.angle_gamma   90.00
#
_symmetry.space_group_name_H-M   'P 1'
#
loop_
_entity.id
_entity.type
_entity.pdbx_description
1 polymer ?
#
loop_
_entity_poly.entity_id
_entity_poly.type
_entity_poly.pdbx_seq_one_letter_code
_entity_poly.pdbx_strand_id
1 'polypeptide(L)'
;MSKKNCYRKDKYCCPKWKKKHHVSICKTPTGKQSVTTSTNKIDILKPKFVHLQTARVFITGPTGITKLTRCRLDGESQCSFVSSDLVNSLKLPVILTHTTRALERKAFESPSSFSQTRRRVQFQLSSI
;
A
#
# COMPACT_ATOMS: atom_id res chain seq x y z
N MET A 1 -25.78 22.19 2.86
CA MET A 1 -26.57 20.97 3.13
C MET A 1 -26.08 20.29 4.41
N SER A 2 -26.92 20.24 5.45
CA SER A 2 -26.59 19.72 6.79
C SER A 2 -26.74 18.20 6.84
N LYS A 3 -25.63 17.45 6.89
CA LYS A 3 -25.64 15.99 7.09
C LYS A 3 -25.78 15.69 8.60
N LYS A 4 -27.02 15.67 9.10
CA LYS A 4 -27.33 15.37 10.52
C LYS A 4 -27.11 13.91 10.93
N ASN A 5 -26.95 12.98 9.98
CA ASN A 5 -26.80 11.55 10.28
C ASN A 5 -25.40 11.03 9.93
N CYS A 6 -24.46 11.17 10.86
CA CYS A 6 -23.18 10.48 10.81
C CYS A 6 -23.18 9.39 11.90
N TYR A 7 -23.01 8.12 11.50
CA TYR A 7 -22.98 6.94 12.39
C TYR A 7 -21.74 6.89 13.31
N ARG A 8 -20.73 7.72 13.03
CA ARG A 8 -19.51 7.79 13.83
C ARG A 8 -19.79 8.41 15.21
N LYS A 9 -19.41 7.70 16.28
CA LYS A 9 -19.70 8.06 17.67
C LYS A 9 -18.67 9.04 18.29
N ASP A 10 -17.56 9.30 17.62
CA ASP A 10 -16.42 10.11 18.06
C ASP A 10 -16.66 11.62 17.88
N LYS A 11 -17.64 12.19 18.59
CA LYS A 11 -17.92 13.63 18.57
C LYS A 11 -17.17 14.35 19.70
N TYR A 12 -16.42 15.38 19.33
CA TYR A 12 -15.73 16.31 20.23
C TYR A 12 -16.48 17.65 20.28
N CYS A 13 -16.69 18.19 21.49
CA CYS A 13 -17.16 19.56 21.69
C CYS A 13 -15.96 20.50 21.61
N CYS A 14 -15.79 21.19 20.47
CA CYS A 14 -14.61 22.03 20.30
C CYS A 14 -14.75 23.38 21.03
N PRO A 15 -13.78 23.74 21.89
CA PRO A 15 -13.82 25.03 22.58
C PRO A 15 -13.66 26.21 21.61
N LYS A 16 -12.95 26.04 20.48
CA LYS A 16 -12.84 27.08 19.44
C LYS A 16 -14.14 27.30 18.67
N TRP A 17 -14.84 26.23 18.30
CA TRP A 17 -16.00 26.32 17.39
C TRP A 17 -17.34 26.28 18.14
N LYS A 18 -17.33 26.03 19.46
CA LYS A 18 -18.50 25.89 20.34
C LYS A 18 -19.59 24.95 19.79
N LYS A 19 -19.21 24.05 18.88
CA LYS A 19 -20.08 23.10 18.18
C LYS A 19 -19.45 21.70 18.23
N LYS A 20 -20.31 20.68 18.26
CA LYS A 20 -19.90 19.27 18.16
C LYS A 20 -19.42 18.97 16.75
N HIS A 21 -18.23 18.39 16.62
CA HIS A 21 -17.72 17.85 15.36
C HIS A 21 -16.89 16.58 15.61
N HIS A 22 -16.56 15.82 14.57
CA HIS A 22 -15.73 14.62 14.75
C HIS A 22 -14.32 14.99 15.21
N VAL A 23 -13.73 14.19 16.11
CA VAL A 23 -12.36 14.42 16.62
C VAL A 23 -11.35 14.64 15.47
N SER A 24 -11.51 13.93 14.36
CA SER A 24 -10.66 14.06 13.16
C SER A 24 -10.74 15.40 12.43
N ILE A 25 -11.79 16.20 12.68
CA ILE A 25 -11.98 17.54 12.10
C ILE A 25 -11.32 18.59 13.00
N CYS A 26 -11.16 18.30 14.29
CA CYS A 26 -10.55 19.22 15.23
C CYS A 26 -9.04 19.25 15.00
N LYS A 27 -8.55 20.27 14.30
CA LYS A 27 -7.12 20.59 14.24
C LYS A 27 -6.70 21.19 15.59
N THR A 28 -6.54 20.37 16.63
CA THR A 28 -5.88 20.81 17.86
C THR A 28 -4.43 21.19 17.54
N PRO A 29 -3.85 22.26 18.15
CA PRO A 29 -2.46 22.61 17.94
C PRO A 29 -1.47 21.68 18.67
N THR A 30 -1.97 20.76 19.50
CA THR A 30 -1.14 19.88 20.33
C THR A 30 -0.99 18.53 19.66
N GLY A 31 0.26 18.25 19.29
CA GLY A 31 0.70 16.99 18.72
C GLY A 31 0.74 17.05 17.20
N LYS A 32 1.86 17.53 16.67
CA LYS A 32 2.42 16.89 15.47
C LYS A 32 2.64 15.42 15.85
N GLN A 33 1.60 14.59 15.81
CA GLN A 33 1.82 13.19 15.50
C GLN A 33 2.31 13.22 14.07
N SER A 34 3.62 13.41 13.94
CA SER A 34 4.36 12.81 12.83
C SER A 34 4.02 11.34 12.96
N VAL A 35 2.94 10.93 12.29
CA VAL A 35 2.72 9.52 11.99
C VAL A 35 3.88 9.21 11.06
N THR A 36 4.99 8.79 11.65
CA THR A 36 6.08 8.17 10.95
C THR A 36 5.47 6.87 10.45
N THR A 37 4.84 6.95 9.28
CA THR A 37 4.08 5.85 8.70
C THR A 37 5.11 4.81 8.29
N SER A 38 5.50 3.95 9.22
CA SER A 38 6.33 2.81 8.96
C SER A 38 5.47 1.77 8.27
N THR A 39 5.88 1.34 7.09
CA THR A 39 5.23 0.24 6.37
C THR A 39 5.33 -1.10 7.11
N ASN A 40 6.04 -1.14 8.25
CA ASN A 40 6.36 -2.39 8.95
C ASN A 40 5.75 -2.46 10.37
N LYS A 41 5.12 -1.39 10.86
CA LYS A 41 4.53 -1.37 12.21
C LYS A 41 3.18 -0.65 12.19
N ILE A 42 2.11 -1.45 12.20
CA ILE A 42 0.81 -0.97 12.64
C ILE A 42 0.80 -1.18 14.15
N ASP A 43 0.72 -0.10 14.92
CA ASP A 43 0.59 -0.21 16.38
C ASP A 43 -0.82 -0.71 16.70
N ILE A 44 -0.91 -1.98 17.09
CA ILE A 44 -2.19 -2.62 17.46
C ILE A 44 -2.09 -3.08 18.90
N LEU A 45 -3.01 -2.57 19.72
CA LEU A 45 -3.09 -2.83 21.16
C LEU A 45 -3.31 -4.31 21.54
N LYS A 46 -3.57 -5.22 20.57
CA LYS A 46 -3.77 -6.66 20.80
C LYS A 46 -3.25 -7.50 19.61
N PRO A 47 -2.18 -8.30 19.76
CA PRO A 47 -1.43 -8.88 18.63
C PRO A 47 -1.97 -10.22 18.12
N LYS A 48 -3.29 -10.46 18.16
CA LYS A 48 -3.86 -11.76 17.74
C LYS A 48 -3.96 -11.97 16.22
N PHE A 49 -3.52 -11.00 15.42
CA PHE A 49 -3.66 -11.03 13.96
C PHE A 49 -2.64 -10.13 13.26
N VAL A 50 -2.04 -10.64 12.19
CA VAL A 50 -1.12 -9.88 11.31
C VAL A 50 -1.96 -9.12 10.29
N HIS A 51 -1.85 -7.80 10.25
CA HIS A 51 -2.50 -6.99 9.22
C HIS A 51 -1.60 -6.89 8.00
N LEU A 52 -2.08 -7.40 6.87
CA LEU A 52 -1.42 -7.15 5.59
C LEU A 52 -1.72 -5.73 5.14
N GLN A 53 -0.67 -4.91 5.05
CA GLN A 53 -0.78 -3.58 4.46
C GLN A 53 -0.91 -3.71 2.94
N THR A 54 -1.85 -2.95 2.38
CA THR A 54 -2.00 -2.85 0.93
C THR A 54 -2.18 -1.40 0.51
N ALA A 55 -1.61 -1.03 -0.63
CA ALA A 55 -1.83 0.27 -1.26
C ALA A 55 -2.58 0.07 -2.59
N ARG A 56 -3.41 1.05 -2.95
CA ARG A 56 -4.02 1.12 -4.28
C ARG A 56 -3.24 2.13 -5.10
N VAL A 57 -2.79 1.72 -6.27
CA VAL A 57 -1.93 2.51 -7.14
C VAL A 57 -2.40 2.40 -8.57
N PHE A 58 -2.27 3.47 -9.33
CA PHE A 58 -2.42 3.43 -10.78
C PHE A 58 -1.08 3.06 -11.40
N ILE A 59 -1.11 2.12 -12.36
CA ILE A 59 0.04 1.77 -13.18
C ILE A 59 -0.29 2.14 -14.62
N THR A 60 0.56 2.97 -15.22
CA THR A 60 0.41 3.43 -16.60
C THR A 60 1.44 2.73 -17.48
N GLY A 61 0.94 2.07 -18.53
CA GLY A 61 1.77 1.46 -19.57
C GLY A 61 2.24 2.47 -20.61
N PRO A 62 3.18 2.09 -21.50
CA PRO A 62 3.71 2.97 -22.54
C PRO A 62 2.65 3.41 -23.57
N THR A 63 1.53 2.69 -23.65
CA THR A 63 0.39 3.05 -24.50
C THR A 63 -0.53 4.11 -23.88
N GLY A 64 -0.21 4.62 -22.68
CA GLY A 64 -1.07 5.51 -21.91
C GLY A 64 -2.23 4.81 -21.18
N ILE A 65 -2.43 3.51 -21.42
CA ILE A 65 -3.43 2.72 -20.70
C ILE A 65 -3.03 2.65 -19.23
N THR A 66 -3.98 3.00 -18.37
CA THR A 66 -3.78 3.05 -16.92
C THR A 66 -4.69 2.04 -16.22
N LYS A 67 -4.16 1.28 -15.26
CA LYS A 67 -4.93 0.31 -14.47
C LYS A 67 -4.71 0.52 -12.98
N LEU A 68 -5.82 0.60 -12.24
CA LEU A 68 -5.81 0.61 -10.78
C LEU A 68 -5.53 -0.80 -10.26
N THR A 69 -4.45 -0.98 -9.51
CA THR A 69 -4.11 -2.25 -8.87
C THR A 69 -3.96 -2.08 -7.37
N ARG A 70 -4.15 -3.19 -6.63
CA ARG A 70 -3.85 -3.27 -5.20
C ARG A 70 -2.53 -4.00 -5.04
N CYS A 71 -1.52 -3.35 -4.44
CA CYS A 71 -0.24 -3.96 -4.10
C CYS A 71 -0.18 -4.26 -2.60
N ARG A 72 0.49 -5.37 -2.24
CA ARG A 72 0.87 -5.68 -0.86
C ARG A 72 2.14 -4.92 -0.52
N LEU A 73 2.15 -4.25 0.63
CA LEU A 73 3.36 -3.64 1.18
C LEU A 73 4.00 -4.67 2.10
N ASP A 74 5.20 -5.10 1.73
CA ASP A 74 5.93 -6.16 2.42
C ASP A 74 7.38 -5.69 2.62
N GLY A 75 7.67 -5.18 3.83
CA GLY A 75 8.98 -4.64 4.17
C GLY A 75 10.08 -5.68 4.30
N GLU A 76 9.71 -6.95 4.47
CA GLU A 76 10.67 -8.06 4.52
C GLU A 76 10.93 -8.66 3.13
N SER A 77 10.28 -8.13 2.10
CA SER A 77 10.49 -8.60 0.73
C SER A 77 11.80 -8.06 0.16
N GLN A 78 12.62 -8.95 -0.37
CA GLN A 78 13.90 -8.57 -1.01
C GLN A 78 13.71 -7.78 -2.30
N CYS A 79 12.56 -7.90 -2.96
CA CYS A 79 12.27 -7.33 -4.28
C CYS A 79 10.76 -7.07 -4.44
N SER A 80 10.43 -6.11 -5.29
CA SER A 80 9.04 -5.90 -5.74
C SER A 80 8.69 -6.86 -6.87
N PHE A 81 7.45 -7.36 -6.87
CA PHE A 81 6.93 -8.25 -7.91
C PHE A 81 5.68 -7.67 -8.55
N VAL A 82 5.49 -7.98 -9.83
CA VAL A 82 4.31 -7.61 -10.61
C VAL A 82 3.80 -8.83 -11.36
N SER A 83 2.48 -8.99 -11.48
CA SER A 83 1.90 -10.14 -12.16
C SER A 83 2.14 -10.08 -13.68
N SER A 84 2.33 -11.25 -14.29
CA SER A 84 2.46 -11.40 -15.75
C SER A 84 1.26 -10.81 -16.49
N ASP A 85 0.05 -10.98 -15.93
CA ASP A 85 -1.17 -10.48 -16.54
C ASP A 85 -1.19 -8.96 -16.60
N LEU A 86 -0.65 -8.29 -15.57
CA LEU A 86 -0.54 -6.84 -15.56
C LEU A 86 0.50 -6.36 -16.57
N VAL A 87 1.63 -7.06 -16.65
CA VAL A 87 2.68 -6.80 -17.65
C VAL A 87 2.12 -6.92 -19.07
N ASN A 88 1.39 -8.01 -19.35
CA ASN A 88 0.84 -8.28 -20.67
C ASN A 88 -0.28 -7.29 -21.03
N SER A 89 -1.22 -7.05 -20.10
CA SER A 89 -2.37 -6.16 -20.35
C SER A 89 -1.97 -4.69 -20.57
N LEU A 90 -0.97 -4.20 -19.85
CA LEU A 90 -0.46 -2.84 -20.02
C LEU A 90 0.69 -2.74 -21.03
N LYS A 91 1.09 -3.86 -21.64
CA LYS A 91 2.25 -3.95 -22.55
C LYS A 91 3.51 -3.31 -21.93
N LEU A 92 3.79 -3.63 -20.67
CA LEU A 92 4.89 -2.99 -19.94
C LEU A 92 6.24 -3.37 -20.57
N PRO A 93 7.15 -2.40 -20.77
CA PRO A 93 8.46 -2.66 -21.35
C PRO A 93 9.30 -3.54 -20.43
N VAL A 94 9.83 -4.62 -21.00
CA VAL A 94 10.81 -5.49 -20.36
C VAL A 94 12.20 -4.91 -20.59
N ILE A 95 12.81 -4.36 -19.55
CA ILE A 95 14.13 -3.73 -19.62
C ILE A 95 15.28 -4.72 -19.43
N LEU A 96 15.02 -5.86 -18.78
CA LEU A 96 15.95 -6.99 -18.69
C LEU A 96 15.17 -8.28 -18.84
N THR A 97 15.54 -9.10 -19.82
CA THR A 97 14.94 -10.41 -20.06
C THR A 97 15.53 -11.49 -19.15
N HIS A 98 16.80 -11.32 -18.75
CA HIS A 98 17.50 -12.20 -17.83
C HIS A 98 18.10 -11.36 -16.70
N THR A 99 17.58 -11.52 -15.48
CA THR A 99 18.26 -11.00 -14.30
C THR A 99 19.50 -11.87 -14.07
N THR A 100 20.70 -11.27 -14.00
CA THR A 100 21.97 -11.97 -13.68
C THR A 100 21.93 -12.64 -12.31
N ARG A 101 21.09 -12.15 -11.40
CA ARG A 101 20.78 -12.76 -10.11
C ARG A 101 19.52 -13.60 -10.21
N ALA A 102 19.65 -14.91 -10.06
CA ALA A 102 18.51 -15.78 -9.86
C ALA A 102 17.85 -15.47 -8.50
N LEU A 103 16.52 -15.32 -8.48
CA LEU A 103 15.80 -15.04 -7.24
C LEU A 103 15.40 -16.37 -6.62
N GLU A 104 15.99 -16.66 -5.48
CA GLU A 104 15.59 -17.77 -4.63
C GLU A 104 14.27 -17.44 -3.94
N ARG A 105 13.29 -18.33 -4.09
CA ARG A 105 12.02 -18.25 -3.39
C ARG A 105 11.89 -19.47 -2.50
N LYS A 106 11.61 -19.23 -1.24
CA LYS A 106 11.25 -20.25 -0.27
C LYS A 106 9.85 -19.92 0.23
N ALA A 107 8.93 -20.86 0.09
CA ALA A 107 7.62 -20.67 0.70
C ALA A 107 7.77 -20.81 2.23
N PHE A 108 6.89 -20.16 2.97
CA PHE A 108 6.86 -20.31 4.42
C PHE A 108 6.68 -21.79 4.76
N GLU A 109 7.53 -22.31 5.66
CA GLU A 109 7.56 -23.72 6.07
C GLU A 109 7.90 -24.74 4.96
N SER A 110 8.31 -24.32 3.76
CA SER A 110 8.76 -25.28 2.73
C SER A 110 10.22 -25.73 2.98
N PRO A 111 10.51 -27.03 2.90
CA PRO A 111 11.88 -27.53 3.03
C PRO A 111 12.72 -27.22 1.78
N SER A 112 12.09 -27.10 0.62
CA SER A 112 12.73 -26.78 -0.65
C SER A 112 12.70 -25.28 -0.93
N SER A 113 13.77 -24.79 -1.53
CA SER A 113 13.81 -23.50 -2.19
C SER A 113 13.82 -23.68 -3.72
N PHE A 114 13.28 -22.69 -4.41
CA PHE A 114 13.21 -22.68 -5.87
C PHE A 114 13.83 -21.40 -6.40
N SER A 115 14.87 -21.55 -7.22
CA SER A 115 15.57 -20.44 -7.84
C SER A 115 15.17 -20.31 -9.29
N GLN A 116 14.79 -19.11 -9.72
CA GLN A 116 14.48 -18.85 -11.13
C GLN A 116 14.87 -17.44 -11.53
N THR A 117 15.32 -17.30 -12.76
CA THR A 117 15.50 -15.99 -13.40
C THR A 117 14.15 -15.34 -13.65
N ARG A 118 14.14 -14.00 -13.60
CA ARG A 118 12.95 -13.19 -13.78
C ARG A 118 13.25 -12.09 -14.79
N ARG A 119 12.19 -11.61 -15.44
CA ARG A 119 12.21 -10.42 -16.29
C ARG A 119 12.04 -9.18 -15.40
N ARG A 120 12.79 -8.12 -15.68
CA ARG A 120 12.59 -6.81 -15.05
C ARG A 120 11.79 -5.93 -15.99
N VAL A 121 10.77 -5.28 -15.45
CA VAL A 121 9.91 -4.36 -16.21
C VAL A 121 10.03 -2.95 -15.67
N GLN A 122 9.77 -1.98 -16.53
CA GLN A 122 9.67 -0.56 -16.17
C GLN A 122 8.23 -0.10 -16.37
N PHE A 123 7.72 0.72 -15.45
CA PHE A 123 6.40 1.32 -15.55
C PHE A 123 6.32 2.58 -14.67
N GLN A 124 5.31 3.41 -14.94
CA GLN A 124 5.00 4.57 -14.12
C GLN A 124 3.93 4.21 -13.10
N LEU A 125 4.10 4.69 -11.87
CA LEU A 125 3.17 4.50 -10.77
C LEU A 125 2.71 5.86 -10.24
N SER A 126 1.42 6.00 -9.98
CA SER A 126 0.84 7.16 -9.28
C SER A 126 -0.11 6.72 -8.17
N SER A 127 -0.23 7.57 -7.14
CA SER A 127 -1.21 7.38 -6.08
C SER A 127 -2.61 7.80 -6.54
N ILE A 128 -3.62 7.40 -5.76
CA ILE A 128 -4.96 7.98 -5.82
C ILE A 128 -4.90 9.45 -5.39
#